data_AF-A0A5B9Y3P7-F1
#
_entry.id   AF-A0A5B9Y3P7-F1
#
_cell.length_a   1.000
_cell.length_b   1.000
_cell.length_c   1.000
_cell.angle_alpha   90.00
_cell.angle_beta   90.00
_cell.angle_gamma   90.00
#
_symmetry.space_group_name_H-M   'P 1'
#
loop_
_entity.id
_entity.type
_entity.pdbx_description
1 polymer ?
#
loop_
_entity_poly.entity_id
_entity_poly.type
_entity_poly.pdbx_seq_one_letter_code
_entity_poly.pdbx_strand_id
1 'polypeptide(L)'
;MISDVENGIYSLEVRRGLDAKLITWIKLLVSKSVLWFIVLFGMLSFYLIVIISKPYSEEMFLKGFIPGYFALIVLDIFFTGLCFFVASFGKIKLMTSIASFLTGILAISPALSILHLAIIYDDSIYADYRYINGLEMQKLAKSKPDGLTHLLFEGFADFNNNKTLEVFKKEDKGEDEGFERTQNSLLEDFDNKSGGLWEIIYYYITLGQILDIDVLLNRNAALNSYLEFKYKKDSEISKLHSFFEITNLKSDKSYFDKSVFKKLKKDNIVGKNQLNDYSKFITSKEVISNLEQKLSLQNLGVEIKEINKLIYKEISNFGILIETEKMGSLNKIKFSLNGNAQSDVGYSGVRSYEFGEFSTNPIDIYDALKVKDGNQLWMMFLIYLIGAASKGRVAQGEWPGFYKWSDVMEDDIWRLRKLFLVNPFMSIPFMSLFTLRSNDLTLNNGLMKVLIHNLYIQDVIPKVNENYEPEINYIRKAYYNISKSPIIDYEVTDVVLRSDVYYISYLFFGLSFLLIGHFIHIRKVKP
;
A
#
# COMPACT_ATOMS: atom_id res chain seq x y z
N MET A 1 28.47 -30.70 23.29
CA MET A 1 29.23 -31.66 22.47
C MET A 1 30.74 -31.37 22.45
N ILE A 2 31.23 -30.25 21.93
CA ILE A 2 32.69 -29.96 21.98
C ILE A 2 33.19 -29.93 23.43
N SER A 3 32.51 -29.15 24.28
CA SER A 3 32.79 -29.08 25.71
C SER A 3 32.70 -30.47 26.38
N ASP A 4 31.70 -31.29 26.06
CA ASP A 4 31.58 -32.66 26.60
C ASP A 4 32.74 -33.58 26.18
N VAL A 5 33.28 -33.38 24.97
CA VAL A 5 34.43 -34.14 24.45
C VAL A 5 35.72 -33.66 25.10
N GLU A 6 35.93 -32.34 25.19
CA GLU A 6 37.08 -31.72 25.86
C GLU A 6 37.13 -32.06 27.36
N ASN A 7 35.97 -32.08 28.03
CA ASN A 7 35.85 -32.43 29.44
C ASN A 7 35.72 -33.94 29.70
N GLY A 8 35.81 -34.79 28.66
CA GLY A 8 35.77 -36.25 28.79
C GLY A 8 34.41 -36.86 29.21
N ILE A 9 33.36 -36.04 29.30
CA ILE A 9 31.99 -36.44 29.66
C ILE A 9 31.46 -37.47 28.65
N TYR A 10 31.69 -37.23 27.35
CA TYR A 10 31.24 -38.14 26.30
C TYR A 10 31.87 -39.54 26.42
N SER A 11 33.17 -39.59 26.72
CA SER A 11 33.89 -40.85 26.93
C SER A 11 33.40 -41.61 28.17
N LEU A 12 33.01 -40.89 29.22
CA LEU A 12 32.40 -41.45 30.43
C LEU A 12 31.02 -42.07 30.15
N GLU A 13 30.19 -41.40 29.36
CA GLU A 13 28.86 -41.88 28.97
C GLU A 13 28.96 -43.16 28.14
N VAL A 14 29.88 -43.21 27.17
CA VAL A 14 30.12 -44.41 26.35
C VAL A 14 30.66 -45.57 27.21
N ARG A 15 31.59 -45.30 28.14
CA ARG A 15 32.10 -46.32 29.09
C ARG A 15 31.02 -46.86 30.03
N ARG A 16 29.96 -46.11 30.28
CA ARG A 16 28.79 -46.56 31.05
C ARG A 16 27.82 -47.43 30.23
N GLY A 17 28.19 -47.81 28.99
CA GLY A 17 27.42 -48.72 28.15
C GLY A 17 26.37 -48.05 27.28
N LEU A 18 26.35 -46.71 27.21
CA LEU A 18 25.46 -45.99 26.31
C LEU A 18 26.01 -46.02 24.87
N ASP A 19 25.14 -46.26 23.89
CA ASP A 19 25.52 -46.26 22.48
C ASP A 19 25.94 -44.85 22.02
N ALA A 20 27.21 -44.71 21.63
CA ALA A 20 27.82 -43.49 21.13
C ALA A 20 27.02 -42.85 19.97
N LYS A 21 26.39 -43.69 19.13
CA LYS A 21 25.56 -43.23 17.99
C LYS A 21 24.26 -42.60 18.48
N LEU A 22 23.60 -43.24 19.44
CA LEU A 22 22.33 -42.81 20.00
C LEU A 22 22.48 -41.52 20.83
N ILE A 23 23.51 -41.44 21.68
CA ILE A 23 23.77 -40.27 22.54
C ILE A 23 23.93 -39.00 21.72
N THR A 24 24.66 -39.08 20.60
CA THR A 24 24.91 -37.95 19.71
C THR A 24 23.61 -37.39 19.15
N TRP A 25 22.71 -38.25 18.68
CA TRP A 25 21.41 -37.84 18.17
C TRP A 25 20.48 -37.30 19.25
N ILE A 26 20.47 -37.91 20.44
CA ILE A 26 19.66 -37.41 21.57
C ILE A 26 20.11 -36.01 21.96
N LYS A 27 21.41 -35.78 22.13
CA LYS A 27 21.96 -34.46 22.49
C LYS A 27 21.68 -33.42 21.40
N LEU A 28 21.77 -33.82 20.12
CA LEU A 28 21.41 -32.96 18.99
C LEU A 28 19.94 -32.55 19.06
N LEU A 29 19.02 -33.53 19.21
CA LEU A 29 17.58 -33.29 19.28
C LEU A 29 17.22 -32.38 20.46
N VAL A 30 17.77 -32.63 21.66
CA VAL A 30 17.53 -31.77 22.83
C VAL A 30 17.98 -30.33 22.56
N SER A 31 19.19 -30.15 22.00
CA SER A 31 19.69 -28.82 21.65
C SER A 31 18.80 -28.12 20.62
N LYS A 32 18.26 -28.86 19.64
CA LYS A 32 17.36 -28.31 18.62
C LYS A 32 16.00 -27.96 19.16
N SER A 33 15.43 -28.80 20.01
CA SER A 33 14.15 -28.51 20.67
C SER A 33 14.22 -27.20 21.48
N VAL A 34 15.31 -26.97 22.22
CA VAL A 34 15.51 -25.71 22.96
C VAL A 34 15.64 -24.53 22.00
N LEU A 35 16.46 -24.64 20.96
CA LEU A 35 16.66 -23.56 19.99
C LEU A 35 15.36 -23.23 19.23
N TRP A 36 14.66 -24.22 18.71
CA TRP A 36 13.41 -24.03 17.97
C TRP A 36 12.31 -23.49 18.87
N PHE A 37 12.26 -23.88 20.15
CA PHE A 37 11.37 -23.27 21.12
C PHE A 37 11.66 -21.77 21.30
N ILE A 38 12.94 -21.37 21.39
CA ILE A 38 13.33 -19.95 21.45
C ILE A 38 12.90 -19.21 20.17
N VAL A 39 13.07 -19.81 18.99
CA VAL A 39 12.61 -19.22 17.72
C VAL A 39 11.10 -19.03 17.70
N LEU A 40 10.33 -20.04 18.12
CA LEU A 40 8.87 -19.97 18.21
C LEU A 40 8.41 -18.91 19.21
N PHE A 41 9.08 -18.81 20.36
CA PHE A 41 8.80 -17.78 21.36
C PHE A 41 9.12 -16.36 20.82
N GLY A 42 10.22 -16.21 20.09
CA GLY A 42 10.57 -14.95 19.42
C GLY A 42 9.54 -14.55 18.37
N MET A 43 9.05 -15.51 17.57
CA MET A 43 8.00 -15.30 16.58
C MET A 43 6.69 -14.83 17.23
N LEU A 44 6.26 -15.49 18.33
CA LEU A 44 5.07 -15.09 19.08
C LEU A 44 5.22 -13.70 19.70
N SER A 45 6.39 -13.40 20.28
CA SER A 45 6.67 -12.09 20.89
C SER A 45 6.64 -10.98 19.84
N PHE A 46 7.21 -11.22 18.65
CA PHE A 46 7.15 -10.28 17.54
C PHE A 46 5.71 -10.05 17.06
N TYR A 47 4.92 -11.12 16.89
CA TYR A 47 3.51 -11.02 16.54
C TYR A 47 2.73 -10.11 17.50
N LEU A 48 2.92 -10.31 18.82
CA LEU A 48 2.27 -9.49 19.85
C LEU A 48 2.71 -8.02 19.79
N ILE A 49 4.01 -7.75 19.68
CA ILE A 49 4.56 -6.37 19.60
C ILE A 49 4.01 -5.64 18.37
N VAL A 50 4.00 -6.32 17.22
CA VAL A 50 3.60 -5.71 15.96
C VAL A 50 2.10 -5.46 15.93
N ILE A 51 1.24 -6.37 16.38
CA ILE A 51 -0.21 -6.11 16.47
C ILE A 51 -0.53 -4.88 17.33
N ILE A 52 0.21 -4.67 18.40
CA ILE A 52 0.06 -3.50 19.27
C ILE A 52 0.54 -2.23 18.55
N SER A 53 1.70 -2.31 17.90
CA SER A 53 2.41 -1.16 17.33
C SER A 53 1.90 -0.73 15.95
N LYS A 54 1.40 -1.66 15.13
CA LYS A 54 0.91 -1.42 13.76
C LYS A 54 -0.25 -2.37 13.40
N PRO A 55 -1.37 -1.87 12.84
CA PRO A 55 -2.49 -2.71 12.43
C PRO A 55 -2.23 -3.33 11.04
N TYR A 56 -1.23 -4.21 10.92
CA TYR A 56 -1.09 -5.00 9.68
C TYR A 56 -2.22 -6.02 9.57
N SER A 57 -2.55 -6.42 8.34
CA SER A 57 -3.56 -7.45 8.12
C SER A 57 -3.10 -8.81 8.65
N GLU A 58 -4.03 -9.63 9.13
CA GLU A 58 -3.75 -11.00 9.59
C GLU A 58 -3.03 -11.82 8.50
N GLU A 59 -3.40 -11.61 7.23
CA GLU A 59 -2.78 -12.28 6.10
C GLU A 59 -1.30 -11.96 5.93
N MET A 60 -0.86 -10.71 6.19
CA MET A 60 0.56 -10.35 6.20
C MET A 60 1.34 -11.14 7.26
N PHE A 61 0.73 -11.43 8.41
CA PHE A 61 1.36 -12.25 9.43
C PHE A 61 1.41 -13.73 9.04
N LEU A 62 0.26 -14.31 8.71
CA LEU A 62 0.14 -15.74 8.45
C LEU A 62 0.91 -16.18 7.21
N LYS A 63 0.83 -15.39 6.13
CA LYS A 63 1.45 -15.73 4.84
C LYS A 63 2.82 -15.08 4.67
N GLY A 64 3.10 -13.97 5.35
CA GLY A 64 4.40 -13.29 5.25
C GLY A 64 5.35 -13.65 6.38
N PHE A 65 5.12 -13.05 7.55
CA PHE A 65 6.08 -13.10 8.66
C PHE A 65 6.30 -14.50 9.23
N ILE A 66 5.24 -15.31 9.44
CA ILE A 66 5.39 -16.66 10.01
C ILE A 66 6.30 -17.54 9.14
N PRO A 67 6.06 -17.66 7.81
CA PRO A 67 7.02 -18.30 6.92
C PRO A 67 8.41 -17.67 7.00
N GLY A 68 8.53 -16.33 7.00
CA GLY A 68 9.84 -15.68 7.14
C GLY A 68 10.61 -16.08 8.42
N TYR A 69 9.92 -16.30 9.55
CA TYR A 69 10.51 -16.80 10.80
C TYR A 69 10.85 -18.30 10.73
N PHE A 70 10.05 -19.09 10.02
CA PHE A 70 10.32 -20.52 9.82
C PHE A 70 11.64 -20.78 9.06
N ALA A 71 12.10 -19.80 8.29
CA ALA A 71 13.40 -19.79 7.63
C ALA A 71 14.57 -20.02 8.59
N LEU A 72 14.45 -19.52 9.83
CA LEU A 72 15.49 -19.67 10.84
C LEU A 72 15.67 -21.15 11.26
N ILE A 73 14.58 -21.92 11.29
CA ILE A 73 14.61 -23.36 11.55
C ILE A 73 15.32 -24.07 10.39
N VAL A 74 15.02 -23.69 9.15
CA VAL A 74 15.61 -24.30 7.96
C VAL A 74 17.10 -23.97 7.83
N LEU A 75 17.47 -22.73 8.14
CA LEU A 75 18.87 -22.30 8.23
C LEU A 75 19.63 -23.06 9.34
N ASP A 76 19.00 -23.26 10.49
CA ASP A 76 19.57 -24.05 11.57
C ASP A 76 19.85 -25.50 11.14
N ILE A 77 18.91 -26.15 10.44
CA ILE A 77 19.12 -27.51 9.88
C ILE A 77 20.32 -27.52 8.93
N PHE A 78 20.42 -26.54 8.03
CA PHE A 78 21.54 -26.43 7.09
C PHE A 78 22.89 -26.32 7.80
N PHE A 79 23.03 -25.37 8.74
CA PHE A 79 24.27 -25.18 9.47
C PHE A 79 24.62 -26.35 10.38
N THR A 80 23.60 -26.98 10.97
CA THR A 80 23.80 -28.18 11.78
C THR A 80 24.36 -29.31 10.94
N GLY A 81 23.81 -29.52 9.74
CA GLY A 81 24.35 -30.48 8.79
C GLY A 81 25.78 -30.20 8.41
N LEU A 82 26.09 -28.94 8.06
CA LEU A 82 27.44 -28.53 7.71
C LEU A 82 28.43 -28.76 8.87
N CYS A 83 28.09 -28.33 10.07
CA CYS A 83 28.90 -28.52 11.27
C CYS A 83 29.11 -30.00 11.58
N PHE A 84 28.04 -30.81 11.51
CA PHE A 84 28.10 -32.24 11.77
C PHE A 84 28.96 -32.98 10.74
N PHE A 85 28.83 -32.62 9.46
CA PHE A 85 29.66 -33.13 8.38
C PHE A 85 31.15 -32.83 8.62
N VAL A 86 31.51 -31.58 8.94
CA VAL A 86 32.91 -31.21 9.25
C VAL A 86 33.40 -31.92 10.51
N ALA A 87 32.58 -31.97 11.56
CA ALA A 87 32.90 -32.63 12.82
C ALA A 87 33.23 -34.12 12.64
N SER A 88 32.53 -34.79 11.71
CA SER A 88 32.76 -36.21 11.41
C SER A 88 34.19 -36.52 10.93
N PHE A 89 34.92 -35.53 10.42
CA PHE A 89 36.32 -35.68 10.06
C PHE A 89 37.30 -35.61 11.24
N GLY A 90 36.84 -35.27 12.46
CA GLY A 90 37.65 -35.20 13.67
C GLY A 90 38.47 -33.91 13.80
N LYS A 91 38.18 -32.89 12.98
CA LYS A 91 38.91 -31.61 12.97
C LYS A 91 38.19 -30.55 13.82
N ILE A 92 38.25 -30.70 15.15
CA ILE A 92 37.58 -29.80 16.10
C ILE A 92 38.00 -28.33 15.88
N LYS A 93 39.29 -28.05 15.68
CA LYS A 93 39.80 -26.69 15.39
C LYS A 93 39.22 -26.10 14.11
N LEU A 94 39.08 -26.91 13.05
CA LEU A 94 38.48 -26.46 11.80
C LEU A 94 36.98 -26.15 12.00
N MET A 95 36.29 -26.97 12.79
CA MET A 95 34.89 -26.76 13.11
C MET A 95 34.66 -25.48 13.92
N THR A 96 35.48 -25.22 14.95
CA THR A 96 35.39 -23.98 15.73
C THR A 96 35.72 -22.77 14.85
N SER A 97 36.71 -22.86 13.95
CA SER A 97 36.99 -21.79 12.99
C SER A 97 35.83 -21.54 12.01
N ILE A 98 35.18 -22.58 11.49
CA ILE A 98 34.02 -22.45 10.59
C ILE A 98 32.84 -21.84 11.35
N ALA A 99 32.55 -22.31 12.56
CA ALA A 99 31.47 -21.77 13.39
C ALA A 99 31.72 -20.29 13.74
N SER A 100 32.95 -19.93 14.13
CA SER A 100 33.32 -18.54 14.41
C SER A 100 33.27 -17.65 13.16
N PHE A 101 33.71 -18.16 12.01
CA PHE A 101 33.64 -17.44 10.74
C PHE A 101 32.19 -17.14 10.33
N LEU A 102 31.32 -18.15 10.41
CA LEU A 102 29.89 -18.00 10.13
C LEU A 102 29.22 -17.04 11.12
N THR A 103 29.58 -17.11 12.41
CA THR A 103 29.08 -16.19 13.43
C THR A 103 29.53 -14.74 13.16
N GLY A 104 30.78 -14.54 12.76
CA GLY A 104 31.30 -13.22 12.37
C GLY A 104 30.59 -12.64 11.16
N ILE A 105 30.32 -13.46 10.14
CA ILE A 105 29.51 -13.07 8.98
C ILE A 105 28.10 -12.67 9.42
N LEU A 106 27.46 -13.46 10.29
CA LEU A 106 26.12 -13.20 10.82
C LEU A 106 26.05 -11.94 11.70
N ALA A 107 27.16 -11.54 12.35
CA ALA A 107 27.20 -10.34 13.17
C ALA A 107 27.36 -9.04 12.35
N ILE A 108 28.18 -9.06 11.29
CA ILE A 108 28.42 -7.89 10.41
C ILE A 108 27.32 -7.77 9.34
N SER A 109 26.58 -8.85 9.18
CA SER A 109 25.48 -9.06 8.26
C SER A 109 24.52 -7.85 8.10
N PRO A 110 23.97 -7.26 9.16
CA PRO A 110 23.00 -6.16 9.00
C PRO A 110 23.60 -4.92 8.30
N ALA A 111 24.85 -4.56 8.59
CA ALA A 111 25.53 -3.41 7.99
C ALA A 111 25.84 -3.64 6.49
N LEU A 112 26.28 -4.87 6.17
CA LEU A 112 26.31 -5.47 4.84
C LEU A 112 25.09 -5.14 3.96
N SER A 113 23.93 -5.48 4.51
CA SER A 113 22.65 -5.37 3.80
C SER A 113 22.26 -3.93 3.54
N ILE A 114 22.42 -3.05 4.53
CA ILE A 114 22.08 -1.64 4.38
C ILE A 114 22.94 -0.99 3.28
N LEU A 115 24.24 -1.30 3.25
CA LEU A 115 25.15 -0.78 2.24
C LEU A 115 24.83 -1.33 0.84
N HIS A 116 24.49 -2.62 0.73
CA HIS A 116 24.07 -3.21 -0.53
C HIS A 116 22.75 -2.61 -1.04
N LEU A 117 21.76 -2.44 -0.16
CA LEU A 117 20.49 -1.79 -0.52
C LEU A 117 20.70 -0.35 -0.98
N ALA A 118 21.55 0.42 -0.30
CA ALA A 118 21.87 1.80 -0.69
C ALA A 118 22.54 1.90 -2.07
N ILE A 119 23.29 0.87 -2.50
CA ILE A 119 23.90 0.83 -3.83
C ILE A 119 22.88 0.43 -4.91
N ILE A 120 21.87 -0.39 -4.56
CA ILE A 120 20.82 -0.83 -5.50
C ILE A 120 19.76 0.25 -5.71
N TYR A 121 19.43 1.00 -4.65
CA TYR A 121 18.54 2.16 -4.73
C TYR A 121 19.25 3.34 -5.39
N ASP A 122 19.50 3.22 -6.68
CA ASP A 122 19.65 4.38 -7.55
C ASP A 122 18.24 4.98 -7.74
N ASP A 123 18.12 6.31 -7.66
CA ASP A 123 16.86 7.05 -7.43
C ASP A 123 15.85 7.02 -8.60
N SER A 124 16.01 6.10 -9.55
CA SER A 124 15.34 6.19 -10.85
C SER A 124 14.45 5.01 -11.24
N ILE A 125 14.26 4.01 -10.37
CA ILE A 125 13.33 2.90 -10.65
C ILE A 125 11.99 3.10 -9.94
N TYR A 126 10.88 3.09 -10.68
CA TYR A 126 9.52 3.19 -10.13
C TYR A 126 8.67 1.96 -10.43
N ALA A 127 7.65 1.71 -9.60
CA ALA A 127 6.74 0.57 -9.76
C ALA A 127 5.29 1.03 -10.00
N ASP A 128 4.59 0.31 -10.88
CA ASP A 128 3.23 0.63 -11.33
C ASP A 128 2.14 -0.02 -10.47
N TYR A 129 2.49 -1.00 -9.64
CA TYR A 129 1.54 -1.68 -8.75
C TYR A 129 0.78 -0.74 -7.80
N ARG A 130 1.23 0.50 -7.61
CA ARG A 130 0.54 1.54 -6.83
C ARG A 130 -0.86 1.83 -7.35
N TYR A 131 -1.11 1.62 -8.64
CA TYR A 131 -2.43 1.84 -9.24
C TYR A 131 -3.34 0.61 -9.19
N ILE A 132 -2.86 -0.53 -8.64
CA ILE A 132 -3.57 -1.81 -8.78
C ILE A 132 -4.97 -1.80 -8.17
N ASN A 133 -5.16 -1.21 -6.98
CA ASN A 133 -6.47 -1.19 -6.35
C ASN A 133 -7.44 -0.26 -7.10
N GLY A 134 -6.94 0.79 -7.77
CA GLY A 134 -7.71 1.58 -8.73
C GLY A 134 -8.08 0.76 -9.97
N LEU A 135 -7.16 -0.01 -10.52
CA LEU A 135 -7.44 -0.90 -11.65
C LEU A 135 -8.40 -2.06 -11.27
N GLU A 136 -8.33 -2.58 -10.05
CA GLU A 136 -9.30 -3.53 -9.49
C GLU A 136 -10.70 -2.89 -9.39
N MET A 137 -10.78 -1.62 -9.00
CA MET A 137 -12.02 -0.83 -9.02
C MET A 137 -12.59 -0.67 -10.44
N GLN A 138 -11.73 -0.43 -11.43
CA GLN A 138 -12.11 -0.34 -12.85
C GLN A 138 -12.61 -1.70 -13.39
N LYS A 139 -11.97 -2.81 -13.02
CA LYS A 139 -12.42 -4.18 -13.36
C LYS A 139 -13.81 -4.47 -12.79
N LEU A 140 -14.04 -4.07 -11.53
CA LEU A 140 -15.35 -4.20 -10.89
C LEU A 140 -16.42 -3.45 -11.69
N ALA A 141 -16.14 -2.21 -12.09
CA ALA A 141 -17.03 -1.39 -12.88
C ALA A 141 -17.33 -1.96 -14.29
N LYS A 142 -16.34 -2.55 -14.95
CA LYS A 142 -16.53 -3.23 -16.25
C LYS A 142 -17.38 -4.50 -16.12
N SER A 143 -17.19 -5.26 -15.04
CA SER A 143 -17.92 -6.51 -14.82
C SER A 143 -19.39 -6.29 -14.42
N LYS A 144 -19.73 -5.09 -13.93
CA LYS A 144 -21.06 -4.73 -13.44
C LYS A 144 -21.47 -3.34 -13.95
N PRO A 145 -21.96 -3.23 -15.20
CA PRO A 145 -22.43 -1.97 -15.75
C PRO A 145 -23.56 -1.32 -14.94
N ASP A 146 -24.43 -2.13 -14.32
CA ASP A 146 -25.52 -1.64 -13.44
C ASP A 146 -25.08 -1.52 -11.95
N GLY A 147 -23.77 -1.49 -11.70
CA GLY A 147 -23.16 -1.42 -10.38
C GLY A 147 -22.84 0.00 -9.90
N LEU A 148 -22.55 0.13 -8.61
CA LEU A 148 -22.13 1.39 -8.00
C LEU A 148 -20.82 1.91 -8.59
N THR A 149 -19.83 1.04 -8.78
CA THR A 149 -18.54 1.45 -9.29
C THR A 149 -18.65 2.04 -10.70
N HIS A 150 -19.43 1.42 -11.58
CA HIS A 150 -19.74 1.96 -12.91
C HIS A 150 -20.42 3.33 -12.83
N LEU A 151 -21.48 3.45 -12.02
CA LEU A 151 -22.18 4.72 -11.78
C LEU A 151 -21.22 5.82 -11.33
N LEU A 152 -20.28 5.51 -10.44
CA LEU A 152 -19.33 6.49 -9.93
C LEU A 152 -18.34 6.95 -11.00
N PHE A 153 -17.76 6.04 -11.78
CA PHE A 153 -16.85 6.42 -12.87
C PHE A 153 -17.54 7.33 -13.91
N GLU A 154 -18.74 6.95 -14.34
CA GLU A 154 -19.53 7.76 -15.28
C GLU A 154 -19.90 9.11 -14.66
N GLY A 155 -20.40 9.10 -13.42
CA GLY A 155 -20.76 10.31 -12.70
C GLY A 155 -19.59 11.29 -12.51
N PHE A 156 -18.40 10.79 -12.17
CA PHE A 156 -17.21 11.64 -12.01
C PHE A 156 -16.67 12.17 -13.34
N ALA A 157 -16.71 11.37 -14.40
CA ALA A 157 -16.35 11.83 -15.74
C ALA A 157 -17.31 12.91 -16.25
N ASP A 158 -18.60 12.78 -15.94
CA ASP A 158 -19.65 13.71 -16.36
C ASP A 158 -19.81 14.92 -15.44
N PHE A 159 -19.16 14.93 -14.27
CA PHE A 159 -19.26 16.02 -13.29
C PHE A 159 -18.91 17.39 -13.91
N ASN A 160 -17.92 17.42 -14.81
CA ASN A 160 -17.54 18.62 -15.54
C ASN A 160 -18.48 18.96 -16.70
N ASN A 161 -19.18 17.98 -17.25
CA ASN A 161 -19.98 18.15 -18.47
C ASN A 161 -21.39 18.67 -18.19
N ASN A 162 -21.97 18.31 -17.03
CA ASN A 162 -23.37 18.56 -16.75
C ASN A 162 -23.67 19.85 -15.99
N LYS A 163 -22.69 20.76 -15.84
CA LYS A 163 -22.82 22.02 -15.07
C LYS A 163 -23.51 21.78 -13.71
N THR A 164 -22.88 20.93 -12.88
CA THR A 164 -23.37 20.59 -11.53
C THR A 164 -23.61 21.85 -10.68
N LEU A 165 -22.82 22.90 -10.90
CA LEU A 165 -22.98 24.19 -10.25
C LEU A 165 -23.53 25.21 -11.24
N GLU A 166 -24.50 26.00 -10.79
CA GLU A 166 -24.89 27.27 -11.39
C GLU A 166 -24.09 28.39 -10.73
N VAL A 167 -23.56 29.30 -11.55
CA VAL A 167 -22.77 30.44 -11.10
C VAL A 167 -23.55 31.71 -11.42
N PHE A 168 -23.78 32.52 -10.38
CA PHE A 168 -24.49 33.77 -10.46
C PHE A 168 -23.50 34.92 -10.25
N LYS A 169 -23.62 35.95 -11.08
CA LYS A 169 -22.91 37.22 -10.85
C LYS A 169 -23.46 37.89 -9.61
N LYS A 170 -22.58 38.37 -8.73
CA LYS A 170 -22.97 39.31 -7.69
C LYS A 170 -23.00 40.74 -8.21
N GLU A 171 -23.90 41.52 -7.65
CA GLU A 171 -23.97 42.96 -7.90
C GLU A 171 -22.70 43.64 -7.39
N ASP A 172 -22.13 44.50 -8.23
CA ASP A 172 -21.04 45.38 -7.80
C ASP A 172 -21.57 46.31 -6.71
N LYS A 173 -20.81 46.41 -5.61
CA LYS A 173 -21.13 47.33 -4.50
C LYS A 173 -20.48 48.70 -4.68
N GLY A 174 -19.74 48.91 -5.77
CA GLY A 174 -19.17 50.18 -6.22
C GLY A 174 -19.28 50.35 -7.74
N GLU A 175 -18.66 51.40 -8.30
CA GLU A 175 -18.47 51.58 -9.74
C GLU A 175 -16.99 51.29 -10.09
N ASP A 176 -16.53 50.04 -9.91
CA ASP A 176 -15.14 49.66 -10.23
C ASP A 176 -15.08 48.87 -11.54
N GLU A 177 -14.55 49.47 -12.61
CA GLU A 177 -14.34 48.78 -13.90
C GLU A 177 -13.49 47.49 -13.77
N GLY A 178 -12.66 47.39 -12.71
CA GLY A 178 -11.89 46.17 -12.39
C GLY A 178 -12.76 45.01 -11.90
N PHE A 179 -13.92 45.29 -11.29
CA PHE A 179 -14.83 44.29 -10.75
C PHE A 179 -15.48 43.48 -11.87
N GLU A 180 -16.07 44.16 -12.85
CA GLU A 180 -16.74 43.50 -13.98
C GLU A 180 -15.75 42.66 -14.80
N ARG A 181 -14.54 43.18 -15.03
CA ARG A 181 -13.49 42.44 -15.75
C ARG A 181 -13.09 41.16 -15.03
N THR A 182 -12.88 41.23 -13.70
CA THR A 182 -12.52 40.06 -12.89
C THR A 182 -13.66 39.04 -12.84
N GLN A 183 -14.89 39.52 -12.67
CA GLN A 183 -16.09 38.67 -12.68
C GLN A 183 -16.27 37.94 -14.01
N ASN A 184 -16.08 38.63 -15.14
CA ASN A 184 -16.17 38.01 -16.47
C ASN A 184 -15.04 36.99 -16.70
N SER A 185 -13.82 37.27 -16.26
CA SER A 185 -12.70 36.32 -16.35
C SER A 185 -12.97 35.02 -15.58
N LEU A 186 -13.48 35.12 -14.34
CA LEU A 186 -13.78 33.95 -13.52
C LEU A 186 -14.94 33.11 -14.10
N LEU A 187 -15.93 33.76 -14.71
CA LEU A 187 -17.01 33.07 -15.42
C LEU A 187 -16.52 32.37 -16.69
N GLU A 188 -15.65 33.04 -17.45
CA GLU A 188 -15.03 32.46 -18.63
C GLU A 188 -14.21 31.21 -18.26
N ASP A 189 -13.42 31.27 -17.19
CA ASP A 189 -12.69 30.11 -16.64
C ASP A 189 -13.65 28.97 -16.26
N PHE A 190 -14.75 29.30 -15.58
CA PHE A 190 -15.76 28.32 -15.20
C PHE A 190 -16.41 27.65 -16.43
N ASP A 191 -16.85 28.45 -17.41
CA ASP A 191 -17.55 27.95 -18.60
C ASP A 191 -16.62 27.18 -19.54
N ASN A 192 -15.38 27.62 -19.71
CA ASN A 192 -14.36 26.95 -20.53
C ASN A 192 -13.76 25.71 -19.86
N LYS A 193 -14.11 25.45 -18.59
CA LYS A 193 -13.56 24.35 -17.79
C LYS A 193 -12.03 24.43 -17.68
N SER A 194 -11.50 25.65 -17.70
CA SER A 194 -10.07 25.96 -17.69
C SER A 194 -9.71 26.79 -16.47
N GLY A 195 -8.41 26.90 -16.18
CA GLY A 195 -7.90 27.75 -15.10
C GLY A 195 -8.05 27.16 -13.70
N GLY A 196 -7.64 27.94 -12.69
CA GLY A 196 -7.51 27.49 -11.30
C GLY A 196 -8.83 27.15 -10.58
N LEU A 197 -9.98 27.67 -11.04
CA LEU A 197 -11.27 27.47 -10.37
C LEU A 197 -11.74 26.00 -10.41
N TRP A 198 -11.62 25.34 -11.56
CA TRP A 198 -11.95 23.91 -11.66
C TRP A 198 -10.95 23.03 -10.90
N GLU A 199 -9.71 23.47 -10.76
CA GLU A 199 -8.74 22.76 -9.94
C GLU A 199 -9.08 22.85 -8.43
N ILE A 200 -9.65 23.97 -7.98
CA ILE A 200 -10.19 24.13 -6.62
C ILE A 200 -11.43 23.25 -6.40
N ILE A 201 -12.33 23.17 -7.39
CA ILE A 201 -13.48 22.25 -7.35
C ILE A 201 -12.99 20.81 -7.20
N TYR A 202 -12.01 20.40 -8.01
CA TYR A 202 -11.42 19.07 -7.91
C TYR A 202 -10.71 18.82 -6.58
N TYR A 203 -10.03 19.84 -6.02
CA TYR A 203 -9.48 19.75 -4.67
C TYR A 203 -10.55 19.35 -3.65
N TYR A 204 -11.69 20.05 -3.63
CA TYR A 204 -12.77 19.71 -2.69
C TYR A 204 -13.39 18.33 -2.94
N ILE A 205 -13.54 17.95 -4.21
CA ILE A 205 -13.96 16.60 -4.58
C ILE A 205 -12.99 15.57 -4.00
N THR A 206 -11.67 15.73 -4.17
CA THR A 206 -10.67 14.78 -3.65
C THR A 206 -10.67 14.67 -2.12
N LEU A 207 -11.13 15.70 -1.42
CA LEU A 207 -11.32 15.69 0.02
C LEU A 207 -12.67 15.08 0.46
N GLY A 208 -13.44 14.50 -0.47
CA GLY A 208 -14.75 13.91 -0.18
C GLY A 208 -15.85 14.92 0.13
N GLN A 209 -15.67 16.18 -0.28
CA GLN A 209 -16.59 17.30 0.03
C GLN A 209 -17.55 17.60 -1.12
N ILE A 210 -18.01 16.57 -1.83
CA ILE A 210 -18.83 16.71 -3.05
C ILE A 210 -20.20 17.34 -2.77
N LEU A 211 -20.76 17.21 -1.57
CA LEU A 211 -22.05 17.80 -1.19
C LEU A 211 -21.96 19.24 -0.67
N ASP A 212 -20.73 19.73 -0.52
CA ASP A 212 -20.39 20.96 0.20
C ASP A 212 -19.59 21.93 -0.68
N ILE A 213 -19.47 21.67 -1.98
CA ILE A 213 -18.64 22.47 -2.90
C ILE A 213 -19.18 23.91 -2.99
N ASP A 214 -20.50 24.08 -3.08
CA ASP A 214 -21.15 25.39 -3.10
C ASP A 214 -20.87 26.17 -1.79
N VAL A 215 -20.96 25.52 -0.63
CA VAL A 215 -20.65 26.10 0.68
C VAL A 215 -19.18 26.51 0.75
N LEU A 216 -18.26 25.66 0.28
CA LEU A 216 -16.82 25.91 0.29
C LEU A 216 -16.43 27.09 -0.61
N LEU A 217 -16.98 27.16 -1.83
CA LEU A 217 -16.74 28.24 -2.78
C LEU A 217 -17.36 29.57 -2.31
N ASN A 218 -18.60 29.55 -1.80
CA ASN A 218 -19.27 30.77 -1.31
C ASN A 218 -18.70 31.27 0.03
N ARG A 219 -17.95 30.46 0.77
CA ARG A 219 -17.23 30.91 1.97
C ARG A 219 -15.86 31.51 1.65
N ASN A 220 -15.35 31.32 0.44
CA ASN A 220 -14.11 31.97 0.03
C ASN A 220 -14.37 33.46 -0.24
N ALA A 221 -13.70 34.35 0.49
CA ALA A 221 -13.96 35.78 0.38
C ALA A 221 -13.65 36.35 -1.01
N ALA A 222 -12.62 35.86 -1.70
CA ALA A 222 -12.23 36.35 -3.02
C ALA A 222 -13.28 35.95 -4.08
N LEU A 223 -13.67 34.68 -4.15
CA LEU A 223 -14.69 34.20 -5.08
C LEU A 223 -16.07 34.78 -4.76
N ASN A 224 -16.48 34.75 -3.49
CA ASN A 224 -17.79 35.20 -3.03
C ASN A 224 -17.99 36.72 -3.14
N SER A 225 -16.93 37.48 -3.42
CA SER A 225 -17.03 38.91 -3.74
C SER A 225 -17.58 39.13 -5.15
N TYR A 226 -17.27 38.24 -6.10
CA TYR A 226 -17.66 38.38 -7.51
C TYR A 226 -18.81 37.45 -7.92
N LEU A 227 -18.84 36.24 -7.39
CA LEU A 227 -19.71 35.15 -7.83
C LEU A 227 -20.45 34.50 -6.65
N GLU A 228 -21.61 33.93 -6.93
CA GLU A 228 -22.35 33.04 -6.03
C GLU A 228 -22.53 31.69 -6.73
N PHE A 229 -22.23 30.60 -6.02
CA PHE A 229 -22.33 29.24 -6.54
C PHE A 229 -23.54 28.54 -5.92
N LYS A 230 -24.32 27.81 -6.71
CA LYS A 230 -25.40 26.94 -6.19
C LYS A 230 -25.41 25.62 -6.94
N TYR A 231 -25.81 24.54 -6.28
CA TYR A 231 -26.15 23.32 -7.02
C TYR A 231 -27.32 23.59 -7.95
N LYS A 232 -27.20 23.11 -9.19
CA LYS A 232 -28.33 23.11 -10.12
C LYS A 232 -29.41 22.16 -9.61
N LYS A 233 -30.69 22.52 -9.70
CA LYS A 233 -31.81 21.64 -9.30
C LYS A 233 -31.74 20.25 -9.95
N ASP A 234 -31.37 20.17 -11.23
CA ASP A 234 -31.23 18.90 -11.94
C ASP A 234 -30.00 18.09 -11.50
N SER A 235 -28.98 18.76 -10.96
CA SER A 235 -27.77 18.10 -10.46
C SER A 235 -27.97 17.47 -9.09
N GLU A 236 -28.86 18.03 -8.26
CA GLU A 236 -29.34 17.40 -7.01
C GLU A 236 -30.02 16.05 -7.30
N ILE A 237 -30.59 15.91 -8.50
CA ILE A 237 -31.25 14.70 -9.02
C ILE A 237 -30.24 13.75 -9.70
N SER A 238 -28.98 14.15 -9.92
CA SER A 238 -27.99 13.26 -10.52
C SER A 238 -27.76 12.03 -9.64
N LYS A 239 -27.55 10.87 -10.28
CA LYS A 239 -27.29 9.62 -9.56
C LYS A 239 -26.08 9.71 -8.64
N LEU A 240 -25.04 10.47 -9.03
CA LEU A 240 -23.84 10.70 -8.22
C LEU A 240 -24.15 11.53 -6.97
N HIS A 241 -24.85 12.66 -7.12
CA HIS A 241 -25.23 13.50 -5.96
C HIS A 241 -26.17 12.74 -5.02
N SER A 242 -27.17 12.05 -5.58
CA SER A 242 -28.11 11.20 -4.83
C SER A 242 -27.38 10.09 -4.05
N PHE A 243 -26.34 9.49 -4.62
CA PHE A 243 -25.50 8.54 -3.90
C PHE A 243 -24.85 9.18 -2.67
N PHE A 244 -24.18 10.33 -2.81
CA PHE A 244 -23.53 10.98 -1.68
C PHE A 244 -24.53 11.46 -0.61
N GLU A 245 -25.72 11.93 -0.99
CA GLU A 245 -26.76 12.31 -0.03
C GLU A 245 -27.31 11.12 0.75
N ILE A 246 -27.67 10.02 0.07
CA ILE A 246 -28.21 8.81 0.73
C ILE A 246 -27.18 8.21 1.67
N THR A 247 -25.91 8.28 1.30
CA THR A 247 -24.79 7.69 2.06
C THR A 247 -24.22 8.65 3.09
N ASN A 248 -24.79 9.84 3.27
CA ASN A 248 -24.34 10.77 4.28
C ASN A 248 -24.80 10.34 5.68
N LEU A 249 -23.88 9.76 6.47
CA LEU A 249 -24.11 9.46 7.87
C LEU A 249 -24.20 10.76 8.69
N LYS A 250 -25.43 11.20 8.99
CA LYS A 250 -25.66 12.35 9.86
C LYS A 250 -25.20 12.05 11.29
N SER A 251 -24.33 12.90 11.84
CA SER A 251 -23.89 12.86 13.23
C SER A 251 -24.31 14.13 13.95
N ASP A 252 -25.05 13.99 15.06
CA ASP A 252 -25.48 15.12 15.89
C ASP A 252 -24.32 15.79 16.66
N LYS A 253 -23.14 15.14 16.70
CA LYS A 253 -21.94 15.66 17.38
C LYS A 253 -20.80 15.82 16.38
N SER A 254 -20.15 16.98 16.43
CA SER A 254 -18.90 17.24 15.71
C SER A 254 -17.75 16.49 16.40
N TYR A 255 -17.02 15.66 15.65
CA TYR A 255 -15.82 14.96 16.13
C TYR A 255 -14.55 15.45 15.43
N PHE A 256 -14.45 16.77 15.16
CA PHE A 256 -13.28 17.36 14.51
C PHE A 256 -11.94 16.90 15.13
N ASP A 257 -11.91 16.78 16.46
CA ASP A 257 -10.76 16.32 17.23
C ASP A 257 -10.26 14.91 16.92
N LYS A 258 -11.17 14.09 16.38
CA LYS A 258 -10.97 12.73 15.93
C LYS A 258 -11.15 12.61 14.42
N SER A 259 -11.16 13.71 13.68
CA SER A 259 -11.18 13.71 12.22
C SER A 259 -9.76 13.56 11.69
N VAL A 260 -9.67 13.12 10.43
CA VAL A 260 -8.40 13.01 9.72
C VAL A 260 -7.77 14.38 9.41
N PHE A 261 -8.55 15.46 9.44
CA PHE A 261 -8.07 16.82 9.19
C PHE A 261 -7.33 17.45 10.35
N LYS A 262 -7.66 17.08 11.60
CA LYS A 262 -6.91 17.59 12.76
C LYS A 262 -5.58 16.89 12.91
N LYS A 263 -5.59 15.56 12.88
CA LYS A 263 -4.39 14.72 12.97
C LYS A 263 -4.73 13.27 12.64
N LEU A 264 -3.89 12.64 11.82
CA LEU A 264 -3.95 11.20 11.62
C LEU A 264 -3.61 10.44 12.91
N LYS A 265 -4.55 9.64 13.39
CA LYS A 265 -4.47 8.74 14.55
C LYS A 265 -5.22 7.44 14.23
N LYS A 266 -4.87 6.36 14.94
CA LYS A 266 -5.60 5.09 14.88
C LYS A 266 -7.10 5.28 15.14
N ASP A 267 -7.45 6.25 15.98
CA ASP A 267 -8.83 6.63 16.29
C ASP A 267 -9.61 7.11 15.06
N ASN A 268 -8.98 7.57 13.98
CA ASN A 268 -9.69 7.95 12.75
C ASN A 268 -10.16 6.72 11.93
N ILE A 269 -9.56 5.54 12.19
CA ILE A 269 -9.93 4.28 11.56
C ILE A 269 -10.89 3.52 12.48
N VAL A 270 -10.53 3.43 13.76
CA VAL A 270 -11.25 2.67 14.77
C VAL A 270 -11.82 3.63 15.81
N GLY A 271 -13.13 3.90 15.74
CA GLY A 271 -13.81 4.78 16.68
C GLY A 271 -15.25 5.08 16.28
N LYS A 272 -15.99 5.73 17.17
CA LYS A 272 -17.39 6.11 16.92
C LYS A 272 -17.47 7.07 15.73
N ASN A 273 -18.31 6.74 14.75
CA ASN A 273 -18.50 7.49 13.50
C ASN A 273 -17.24 7.59 12.63
N GLN A 274 -16.30 6.66 12.80
CA GLN A 274 -15.04 6.61 12.04
C GLN A 274 -15.17 5.59 10.90
N LEU A 275 -14.10 5.41 10.10
CA LEU A 275 -14.13 4.62 8.86
C LEU A 275 -14.78 3.24 9.03
N ASN A 276 -14.47 2.52 10.12
CA ASN A 276 -15.01 1.19 10.37
C ASN A 276 -16.52 1.22 10.66
N ASP A 277 -16.99 2.20 11.42
CA ASP A 277 -18.42 2.37 11.72
C ASP A 277 -19.18 2.76 10.45
N TYR A 278 -18.60 3.67 9.66
CA TYR A 278 -19.18 4.05 8.38
C TYR A 278 -19.22 2.86 7.39
N SER A 279 -18.16 2.06 7.33
CA SER A 279 -18.10 0.84 6.51
C SER A 279 -19.21 -0.15 6.87
N LYS A 280 -19.60 -0.23 8.15
CA LYS A 280 -20.74 -1.05 8.60
C LYS A 280 -22.07 -0.41 8.19
N PHE A 281 -22.22 0.89 8.43
CA PHE A 281 -23.41 1.67 8.06
C PHE A 281 -23.74 1.53 6.57
N ILE A 282 -22.75 1.75 5.69
CA ILE A 282 -22.94 1.69 4.23
C ILE A 282 -23.28 0.28 3.73
N THR A 283 -22.90 -0.76 4.49
CA THR A 283 -23.27 -2.16 4.21
C THR A 283 -24.56 -2.62 4.90
N SER A 284 -25.26 -1.73 5.61
CA SER A 284 -26.52 -2.08 6.25
C SER A 284 -27.60 -2.34 5.21
N LYS A 285 -28.52 -3.27 5.52
CA LYS A 285 -29.61 -3.65 4.60
C LYS A 285 -30.48 -2.44 4.21
N GLU A 286 -30.70 -1.53 5.15
CA GLU A 286 -31.48 -0.31 4.93
C GLU A 286 -30.83 0.60 3.88
N VAL A 287 -29.54 0.92 4.07
CA VAL A 287 -28.80 1.78 3.14
C VAL A 287 -28.68 1.12 1.77
N ILE A 288 -28.35 -0.18 1.73
CA ILE A 288 -28.27 -0.94 0.47
C ILE A 288 -29.62 -0.92 -0.26
N SER A 289 -30.72 -1.27 0.42
CA SER A 289 -32.04 -1.31 -0.22
C SER A 289 -32.47 0.06 -0.72
N ASN A 290 -32.15 1.13 0.02
CA ASN A 290 -32.46 2.50 -0.39
C ASN A 290 -31.66 2.91 -1.64
N LEU A 291 -30.37 2.56 -1.70
CA LEU A 291 -29.53 2.80 -2.87
C LEU A 291 -29.96 1.99 -4.09
N GLU A 292 -30.24 0.69 -3.93
CA GLU A 292 -30.71 -0.18 -5.01
C GLU A 292 -32.03 0.35 -5.61
N GLN A 293 -32.98 0.75 -4.76
CA GLN A 293 -34.26 1.31 -5.19
C GLN A 293 -34.11 2.68 -5.85
N LYS A 294 -33.41 3.62 -5.21
CA LYS A 294 -33.34 5.01 -5.70
C LYS A 294 -32.41 5.20 -6.90
N LEU A 295 -31.35 4.40 -7.01
CA LEU A 295 -30.36 4.55 -8.08
C LEU A 295 -30.50 3.47 -9.17
N SER A 296 -31.42 2.51 -8.98
CA SER A 296 -31.62 1.35 -9.85
C SER A 296 -30.35 0.52 -10.01
N LEU A 297 -29.69 0.23 -8.88
CA LEU A 297 -28.45 -0.55 -8.82
C LEU A 297 -28.74 -2.02 -8.50
N GLN A 298 -27.82 -2.91 -8.89
CA GLN A 298 -27.92 -4.34 -8.62
C GLN A 298 -26.72 -4.89 -7.85
N ASN A 299 -26.95 -5.89 -6.99
CA ASN A 299 -25.91 -6.62 -6.24
C ASN A 299 -24.99 -5.71 -5.39
N LEU A 300 -25.56 -4.61 -4.87
CA LEU A 300 -24.80 -3.52 -4.29
C LEU A 300 -24.08 -3.94 -3.00
N GLY A 301 -24.70 -4.80 -2.20
CA GLY A 301 -24.11 -5.30 -0.96
C GLY A 301 -22.82 -6.09 -1.17
N VAL A 302 -22.67 -6.80 -2.29
CA VAL A 302 -21.41 -7.49 -2.64
C VAL A 302 -20.37 -6.47 -3.11
N GLU A 303 -20.78 -5.52 -3.93
CA GLU A 303 -19.89 -4.50 -4.49
C GLU A 303 -19.29 -3.59 -3.42
N ILE A 304 -20.10 -3.09 -2.48
CA ILE A 304 -19.63 -2.27 -1.36
C ILE A 304 -18.66 -3.05 -0.46
N LYS A 305 -18.84 -4.36 -0.29
CA LYS A 305 -17.88 -5.20 0.46
C LYS A 305 -16.54 -5.29 -0.26
N GLU A 306 -16.54 -5.45 -1.58
CA GLU A 306 -15.30 -5.42 -2.36
C GLU A 306 -14.63 -4.04 -2.31
N ILE A 307 -15.38 -2.95 -2.43
CA ILE A 307 -14.86 -1.59 -2.26
C ILE A 307 -14.22 -1.43 -0.87
N ASN A 308 -14.91 -1.83 0.21
CA ASN A 308 -14.36 -1.77 1.56
C ASN A 308 -13.07 -2.57 1.67
N LYS A 309 -13.01 -3.77 1.07
CA LYS A 309 -11.80 -4.60 1.03
C LYS A 309 -10.65 -3.87 0.32
N LEU A 310 -10.91 -3.22 -0.82
CA LEU A 310 -9.92 -2.40 -1.53
C LEU A 310 -9.42 -1.23 -0.67
N ILE A 311 -10.31 -0.54 0.04
CA ILE A 311 -9.94 0.57 0.94
C ILE A 311 -9.04 0.08 2.08
N TYR A 312 -9.41 -1.01 2.77
CA TYR A 312 -8.56 -1.57 3.84
C TYR A 312 -7.22 -2.08 3.31
N LYS A 313 -7.22 -2.67 2.11
CA LYS A 313 -6.01 -3.06 1.40
C LYS A 313 -5.14 -1.82 1.15
N GLU A 314 -5.69 -0.75 0.58
CA GLU A 314 -4.99 0.52 0.33
C GLU A 314 -4.34 1.08 1.61
N ILE A 315 -5.10 1.18 2.69
CA ILE A 315 -4.63 1.67 4.01
C ILE A 315 -3.49 0.80 4.55
N SER A 316 -3.61 -0.53 4.45
CA SER A 316 -2.61 -1.46 4.99
C SER A 316 -1.27 -1.41 4.25
N ASN A 317 -1.28 -1.17 2.94
CA ASN A 317 -0.08 -1.24 2.11
C ASN A 317 0.64 0.10 2.00
N PHE A 318 -0.12 1.16 1.78
CA PHE A 318 0.46 2.47 1.58
C PHE A 318 0.44 3.28 2.86
N GLY A 319 -0.53 3.09 3.73
CA GLY A 319 -0.71 3.98 4.88
C GLY A 319 -1.21 5.35 4.44
N ILE A 320 -1.78 6.09 5.37
CA ILE A 320 -2.38 7.40 5.09
C ILE A 320 -1.36 8.47 5.46
N LEU A 321 -1.19 9.47 4.62
CA LEU A 321 -0.43 10.67 4.91
C LEU A 321 -1.33 11.88 4.63
N ILE A 322 -1.66 12.61 5.69
CA ILE A 322 -2.38 13.87 5.60
C ILE A 322 -1.48 14.95 6.14
N GLU A 323 -1.05 15.82 5.25
CA GLU A 323 -0.15 16.92 5.56
C GLU A 323 -0.84 18.24 5.30
N THR A 324 -0.58 19.20 6.17
CA THR A 324 -0.92 20.59 5.91
C THR A 324 0.31 21.26 5.29
N GLU A 325 0.26 21.49 3.99
CA GLU A 325 1.31 22.16 3.25
C GLU A 325 1.02 23.67 3.21
N LYS A 326 2.00 24.50 3.58
CA LYS A 326 1.88 25.95 3.47
C LYS A 326 2.20 26.39 2.05
N MET A 327 1.20 26.90 1.34
CA MET A 327 1.31 27.35 -0.04
C MET A 327 0.92 28.83 -0.08
N GLY A 328 1.92 29.71 0.06
CA GLY A 328 1.70 31.15 0.23
C GLY A 328 1.12 31.50 1.61
N SER A 329 -0.03 32.18 1.62
CA SER A 329 -0.77 32.59 2.83
C SER A 329 -1.69 31.49 3.39
N LEU A 330 -1.93 30.40 2.65
CA LEU A 330 -2.85 29.34 3.04
C LEU A 330 -2.18 28.00 3.37
N ASN A 331 -2.95 27.21 4.12
CA ASN A 331 -2.69 25.84 4.49
C ASN A 331 -3.51 24.91 3.60
N LYS A 332 -2.87 24.18 2.70
CA LYS A 332 -3.49 23.14 1.86
C LYS A 332 -3.47 21.81 2.59
N ILE A 333 -4.56 21.05 2.51
CA ILE A 333 -4.59 19.68 3.03
C ILE A 333 -4.22 18.74 1.88
N LYS A 334 -3.08 18.07 2.01
CA LYS A 334 -2.63 17.06 1.06
C LYS A 334 -3.02 15.68 1.58
N PHE A 335 -3.93 15.02 0.90
CA PHE A 335 -4.17 13.60 1.07
C PHE A 335 -3.26 12.83 0.12
N SER A 336 -2.34 12.05 0.68
CA SER A 336 -1.50 11.14 -0.08
C SER A 336 -1.40 9.82 0.66
N LEU A 337 -0.97 8.80 -0.07
CA LEU A 337 -0.67 7.51 0.52
C LEU A 337 0.84 7.40 0.64
N ASN A 338 1.32 6.91 1.78
CA ASN A 338 2.74 6.91 2.08
C ASN A 338 3.45 5.89 1.16
N GLY A 339 4.42 6.33 0.35
CA GLY A 339 5.19 5.47 -0.55
C GLY A 339 5.59 6.16 -1.85
N ASN A 340 6.71 6.89 -1.82
CA ASN A 340 7.55 7.42 -2.93
C ASN A 340 6.90 7.95 -4.24
N ALA A 341 5.58 8.01 -4.37
CA ALA A 341 4.89 8.89 -5.30
C ALA A 341 3.82 9.63 -4.53
N GLN A 342 4.01 10.93 -4.43
CA GLN A 342 2.90 11.85 -4.24
C GLN A 342 2.06 11.81 -5.52
N SER A 343 1.23 10.78 -5.67
CA SER A 343 0.17 10.81 -6.67
C SER A 343 -0.91 11.72 -6.11
N ASP A 344 -0.81 13.02 -6.39
CA ASP A 344 -1.84 14.02 -6.13
C ASP A 344 -3.01 13.75 -7.10
N VAL A 345 -3.73 12.65 -6.85
CA VAL A 345 -4.85 12.22 -7.67
C VAL A 345 -5.93 13.29 -7.56
N GLY A 346 -6.07 14.08 -8.62
CA GLY A 346 -7.10 15.11 -8.79
C GLY A 346 -6.62 16.55 -8.70
N TYR A 347 -5.38 16.81 -8.25
CA TYR A 347 -4.89 18.18 -8.05
C TYR A 347 -3.43 18.42 -8.52
N SER A 348 -2.76 17.42 -9.11
CA SER A 348 -1.39 17.60 -9.62
C SER A 348 -1.31 18.69 -10.71
N GLY A 349 -1.02 19.94 -10.35
CA GLY A 349 -0.86 21.03 -11.32
C GLY A 349 -1.13 22.45 -10.85
N VAL A 350 -1.81 22.65 -9.73
CA VAL A 350 -2.29 24.01 -9.39
C VAL A 350 -1.15 24.91 -8.97
N ARG A 351 -1.06 26.07 -9.62
CA ARG A 351 -0.06 27.08 -9.32
C ARG A 351 -0.34 27.71 -7.95
N SER A 352 0.71 27.85 -7.14
CA SER A 352 0.65 28.28 -5.73
C SER A 352 0.02 29.64 -5.45
N TYR A 353 -0.01 30.52 -6.45
CA TYR A 353 -0.48 31.89 -6.27
C TYR A 353 -2.01 31.98 -6.34
N GLU A 354 -2.64 31.34 -7.34
CA GLU A 354 -4.09 31.39 -7.55
C GLU A 354 -4.86 30.57 -6.50
N PHE A 355 -4.30 29.45 -6.03
CA PHE A 355 -4.96 28.62 -5.03
C PHE A 355 -5.12 29.29 -3.66
N GLY A 356 -4.16 30.15 -3.30
CA GLY A 356 -4.12 30.82 -2.00
C GLY A 356 -5.23 31.85 -1.82
N GLU A 357 -5.65 32.52 -2.88
CA GLU A 357 -6.69 33.56 -2.80
C GLU A 357 -8.09 32.95 -2.95
N PHE A 358 -8.24 31.92 -3.79
CA PHE A 358 -9.54 31.40 -4.21
C PHE A 358 -10.00 30.10 -3.50
N SER A 359 -9.25 29.57 -2.53
CA SER A 359 -9.67 28.39 -1.74
C SER A 359 -10.00 28.73 -0.28
N THR A 360 -11.05 28.11 0.26
CA THR A 360 -11.35 27.98 1.69
C THR A 360 -10.70 26.72 2.25
N ASN A 361 -10.01 26.81 3.39
CA ASN A 361 -9.51 25.63 4.09
C ASN A 361 -10.67 24.90 4.79
N PRO A 362 -10.94 23.61 4.49
CA PRO A 362 -12.03 22.86 5.10
C PRO A 362 -11.97 22.77 6.62
N ILE A 363 -10.77 22.90 7.23
CA ILE A 363 -10.60 22.95 8.68
C ILE A 363 -11.35 24.13 9.30
N ASP A 364 -11.30 25.31 8.67
CA ASP A 364 -11.81 26.56 9.23
C ASP A 364 -13.34 26.60 9.28
N ILE A 365 -13.99 25.72 8.52
CA ILE A 365 -15.45 25.67 8.38
C ILE A 365 -16.01 24.27 8.65
N TYR A 366 -15.25 23.39 9.31
CA TYR A 366 -15.56 21.98 9.47
C TYR A 366 -16.97 21.73 10.03
N ASP A 367 -17.41 22.55 10.98
CA ASP A 367 -18.74 22.40 11.58
C ASP A 367 -19.89 22.68 10.60
N ALA A 368 -19.65 23.43 9.53
CA ALA A 368 -20.63 23.75 8.48
C ALA A 368 -20.71 22.70 7.37
N LEU A 369 -19.77 21.75 7.29
CA LEU A 369 -19.74 20.71 6.25
C LEU A 369 -20.81 19.65 6.50
N LYS A 370 -21.40 19.07 5.44
CA LYS A 370 -22.35 17.96 5.52
C LYS A 370 -21.62 16.62 5.72
N VAL A 371 -20.43 16.46 5.15
CA VAL A 371 -19.63 15.23 5.20
C VAL A 371 -18.48 15.38 6.23
N LYS A 372 -18.40 14.48 7.23
CA LYS A 372 -17.50 14.54 8.40
C LYS A 372 -17.03 13.15 8.88
N ASP A 373 -15.82 13.08 9.42
CA ASP A 373 -15.25 11.90 10.09
C ASP A 373 -15.10 10.67 9.16
N GLY A 374 -15.72 9.54 9.49
CA GLY A 374 -15.59 8.28 8.77
C GLY A 374 -16.22 8.27 7.37
N ASN A 375 -17.32 9.03 7.16
CA ASN A 375 -17.95 9.13 5.83
C ASN A 375 -16.99 9.82 4.85
N GLN A 376 -16.31 10.85 5.31
CA GLN A 376 -15.42 11.66 4.52
C GLN A 376 -14.19 10.86 4.12
N LEU A 377 -13.57 10.17 5.08
CA LEU A 377 -12.41 9.35 4.80
C LEU A 377 -12.74 8.24 3.80
N TRP A 378 -13.92 7.62 3.93
CA TRP A 378 -14.38 6.62 2.97
C TRP A 378 -14.55 7.21 1.56
N MET A 379 -15.17 8.40 1.44
CA MET A 379 -15.33 9.11 0.17
C MET A 379 -13.99 9.51 -0.44
N MET A 380 -13.04 10.00 0.37
CA MET A 380 -11.68 10.33 -0.08
C MET A 380 -11.00 9.12 -0.72
N PHE A 381 -11.09 7.94 -0.10
CA PHE A 381 -10.55 6.71 -0.68
C PHE A 381 -11.25 6.29 -1.96
N LEU A 382 -12.58 6.35 -1.99
CA LEU A 382 -13.36 6.02 -3.18
C LEU A 382 -12.92 6.86 -4.38
N ILE A 383 -12.82 8.18 -4.17
CA ILE A 383 -12.45 9.17 -5.18
C ILE A 383 -10.99 9.00 -5.60
N TYR A 384 -10.11 8.69 -4.63
CA TYR A 384 -8.72 8.35 -4.91
C TYR A 384 -8.61 7.13 -5.82
N LEU A 385 -9.30 6.02 -5.52
CA LEU A 385 -9.23 4.78 -6.31
C LEU A 385 -9.75 4.99 -7.73
N ILE A 386 -10.86 5.72 -7.89
CA ILE A 386 -11.43 6.06 -9.21
C ILE A 386 -10.47 6.96 -10.00
N GLY A 387 -9.91 7.98 -9.34
CA GLY A 387 -8.95 8.88 -9.98
C GLY A 387 -7.63 8.18 -10.33
N ALA A 388 -7.16 7.25 -9.49
CA ALA A 388 -5.98 6.44 -9.74
C ALA A 388 -6.15 5.55 -10.96
N ALA A 389 -7.33 4.95 -11.13
CA ALA A 389 -7.69 4.20 -12.35
C ALA A 389 -7.79 5.11 -13.58
N SER A 390 -8.43 6.27 -13.43
CA SER A 390 -8.66 7.24 -14.50
C SER A 390 -7.37 7.88 -15.01
N LYS A 391 -6.36 8.06 -14.14
CA LYS A 391 -5.08 8.71 -14.46
C LYS A 391 -3.90 7.74 -14.51
N GLY A 392 -4.18 6.44 -14.64
CA GLY A 392 -3.14 5.42 -14.76
C GLY A 392 -2.07 5.88 -15.75
N ARG A 393 -0.80 5.90 -15.32
CA ARG A 393 0.28 6.44 -16.16
C ARG A 393 0.50 5.50 -17.34
N VAL A 394 0.07 5.89 -18.54
CA VAL A 394 0.71 5.41 -19.76
C VAL A 394 2.06 6.11 -19.79
N ALA A 395 3.16 5.37 -19.66
CA ALA A 395 4.48 5.97 -19.79
C ALA A 395 4.60 6.57 -21.20
N GLN A 396 4.34 7.87 -21.31
CA GLN A 396 4.59 8.63 -22.52
C GLN A 396 6.04 9.08 -22.45
N GLY A 397 6.89 8.35 -23.15
CA GLY A 397 8.31 8.66 -23.30
C GLY A 397 9.13 8.18 -22.10
N GLU A 398 10.17 7.42 -22.42
CA GLU A 398 11.34 7.22 -21.58
C GLU A 398 11.83 8.59 -21.10
N TRP A 399 11.51 8.98 -19.87
CA TRP A 399 12.27 10.06 -19.24
C TRP A 399 13.69 9.51 -19.10
N PRO A 400 14.71 10.11 -19.74
CA PRO A 400 16.06 9.57 -19.74
C PRO A 400 16.53 9.37 -18.30
N GLY A 401 16.79 8.11 -17.95
CA GLY A 401 17.24 7.72 -16.62
C GLY A 401 16.20 7.04 -15.73
N PHE A 402 14.89 7.10 -16.01
CA PHE A 402 13.86 6.41 -15.22
C PHE A 402 13.48 5.05 -15.80
N TYR A 403 13.64 3.98 -15.03
CA TYR A 403 13.30 2.60 -15.44
C TYR A 403 12.04 2.12 -14.70
N LYS A 404 11.23 1.30 -15.35
CA LYS A 404 10.13 0.60 -14.65
C LYS A 404 10.64 -0.68 -14.01
N TRP A 405 10.10 -1.01 -12.84
CA TRP A 405 10.35 -2.31 -12.24
C TRP A 405 9.89 -3.46 -13.12
N SER A 406 8.79 -3.32 -13.87
CA SER A 406 8.34 -4.31 -14.87
C SER A 406 9.43 -4.62 -15.90
N ASP A 407 10.05 -3.60 -16.48
CA ASP A 407 11.02 -3.76 -17.58
C ASP A 407 12.29 -4.47 -17.08
N VAL A 408 12.77 -4.10 -15.88
CA VAL A 408 13.90 -4.77 -15.23
C VAL A 408 13.57 -6.24 -14.91
N MET A 409 12.31 -6.55 -14.59
CA MET A 409 11.85 -7.92 -14.31
C MET A 409 11.72 -8.78 -15.57
N GLU A 410 11.28 -8.19 -16.70
CA GLU A 410 11.13 -8.90 -17.97
C GLU A 410 12.46 -9.13 -18.68
N ASP A 411 13.33 -8.11 -18.74
CA ASP A 411 14.55 -8.16 -19.55
C ASP A 411 15.68 -9.01 -18.92
N ASP A 412 15.79 -9.04 -17.58
CA ASP A 412 16.85 -9.82 -16.90
C ASP A 412 16.45 -10.23 -15.47
N ILE A 413 15.42 -11.09 -15.37
CA ILE A 413 14.99 -11.69 -14.10
C ILE A 413 16.15 -12.38 -13.34
N TRP A 414 17.17 -12.87 -14.06
CA TRP A 414 18.32 -13.54 -13.48
C TRP A 414 19.31 -12.56 -12.83
N ARG A 415 19.51 -11.37 -13.39
CA ARG A 415 20.29 -10.29 -12.75
C ARG A 415 19.62 -9.78 -11.49
N LEU A 416 18.29 -9.64 -11.49
CA LEU A 416 17.56 -9.32 -10.27
C LEU A 416 17.69 -10.44 -9.22
N ARG A 417 17.55 -11.72 -9.62
CA ARG A 417 17.82 -12.86 -8.73
C ARG A 417 19.24 -12.83 -8.16
N LYS A 418 20.24 -12.42 -8.94
CA LYS A 418 21.62 -12.27 -8.45
C LYS A 418 21.72 -11.23 -7.33
N LEU A 419 20.94 -10.15 -7.34
CA LEU A 419 20.89 -9.17 -6.24
C LEU A 419 20.46 -9.84 -4.92
N PHE A 420 19.58 -10.83 -5.00
CA PHE A 420 19.12 -11.64 -3.87
C PHE A 420 20.10 -12.76 -3.47
N LEU A 421 21.09 -13.07 -4.31
CA LEU A 421 22.11 -14.12 -4.08
C LEU A 421 23.40 -13.58 -3.46
N VAL A 422 23.62 -12.26 -3.39
CA VAL A 422 24.92 -11.68 -2.98
C VAL A 422 25.23 -11.86 -1.49
N ASN A 423 24.25 -12.19 -0.63
CA ASN A 423 24.56 -12.55 0.76
C ASN A 423 23.46 -13.38 1.45
N PRO A 424 23.58 -14.72 1.51
CA PRO A 424 22.58 -15.59 2.13
C PRO A 424 22.48 -15.49 3.67
N PHE A 425 23.19 -14.56 4.32
CA PHE A 425 23.33 -14.55 5.79
C PHE A 425 22.83 -13.27 6.48
N MET A 426 21.91 -12.50 5.88
CA MET A 426 21.56 -11.17 6.43
C MET A 426 20.14 -10.87 6.88
N SER A 427 19.99 -10.50 8.16
CA SER A 427 18.82 -9.89 8.83
C SER A 427 17.87 -9.10 7.92
N ILE A 428 16.55 -9.18 8.21
CA ILE A 428 15.39 -8.56 7.54
C ILE A 428 15.27 -8.86 6.02
N PRO A 429 16.16 -8.45 5.12
CA PRO A 429 16.35 -9.02 3.78
C PRO A 429 16.32 -10.55 3.68
N PHE A 430 16.98 -11.28 4.58
CA PHE A 430 16.93 -12.74 4.60
C PHE A 430 15.52 -13.23 4.92
N MET A 431 14.81 -12.66 5.89
CA MET A 431 13.41 -13.04 6.13
C MET A 431 12.55 -12.81 4.89
N SER A 432 12.87 -11.77 4.09
CA SER A 432 12.20 -11.52 2.82
C SER A 432 12.48 -12.59 1.76
N LEU A 433 13.64 -13.26 1.76
CA LEU A 433 13.91 -14.40 0.87
C LEU A 433 13.04 -15.62 1.18
N PHE A 434 12.48 -15.69 2.39
CA PHE A 434 11.75 -16.86 2.91
C PHE A 434 10.33 -16.54 3.38
N THR A 435 9.83 -15.33 3.17
CA THR A 435 8.39 -15.07 3.28
C THR A 435 7.69 -15.85 2.16
N LEU A 436 6.61 -16.57 2.51
CA LEU A 436 5.85 -17.34 1.53
C LEU A 436 5.23 -16.34 0.56
N ARG A 437 5.54 -16.52 -0.72
CA ARG A 437 5.02 -15.65 -1.77
C ARG A 437 3.64 -16.16 -2.15
N SER A 438 2.67 -15.27 -2.02
CA SER A 438 1.31 -15.55 -2.46
C SER A 438 1.16 -15.17 -3.93
N ASN A 439 0.05 -15.54 -4.56
CA ASN A 439 -0.31 -14.96 -5.87
C ASN A 439 -0.87 -13.53 -5.74
N ASP A 440 -0.99 -13.00 -4.52
CA ASP A 440 -1.43 -11.64 -4.27
C ASP A 440 -0.23 -10.68 -4.32
N LEU A 441 -0.12 -9.96 -5.44
CA LEU A 441 0.92 -8.95 -5.67
C LEU A 441 0.94 -7.89 -4.57
N THR A 442 -0.23 -7.49 -4.07
CA THR A 442 -0.33 -6.44 -3.08
C THR A 442 0.18 -6.92 -1.72
N LEU A 443 -0.16 -8.16 -1.35
CA LEU A 443 0.41 -8.79 -0.14
C LEU A 443 1.94 -8.88 -0.25
N ASN A 444 2.43 -9.34 -1.40
CA ASN A 444 3.86 -9.53 -1.66
C ASN A 444 4.64 -8.21 -1.56
N ASN A 445 4.21 -7.16 -2.26
CA ASN A 445 4.87 -5.86 -2.22
C ASN A 445 4.64 -5.09 -0.91
N GLY A 446 3.48 -5.26 -0.27
CA GLY A 446 3.20 -4.72 1.06
C GLY A 446 4.15 -5.30 2.12
N LEU A 447 4.35 -6.63 2.12
CA LEU A 447 5.35 -7.30 2.96
C LEU A 447 6.76 -6.80 2.69
N MET A 448 7.12 -6.67 1.40
CA MET A 448 8.44 -6.18 1.04
C MET A 448 8.68 -4.77 1.55
N LYS A 449 7.74 -3.84 1.40
CA LYS A 449 7.89 -2.47 1.92
C LYS A 449 8.15 -2.42 3.43
N VAL A 450 7.63 -3.38 4.21
CA VAL A 450 7.86 -3.47 5.66
C VAL A 450 9.24 -4.04 5.98
N LEU A 451 9.70 -5.01 5.19
CA LEU A 451 10.99 -5.71 5.41
C LEU A 451 12.17 -4.95 4.79
N ILE A 452 12.01 -4.46 3.57
CA ILE A 452 12.95 -3.66 2.81
C ILE A 452 12.15 -2.54 2.14
N HIS A 453 12.29 -1.32 2.68
CA HIS A 453 11.64 -0.15 2.11
C HIS A 453 11.98 -0.02 0.61
N ASN A 454 10.97 0.25 -0.22
CA ASN A 454 11.02 0.44 -1.69
C ASN A 454 11.37 -0.78 -2.56
N LEU A 455 11.38 -2.00 -2.01
CA LEU A 455 11.73 -3.18 -2.80
C LEU A 455 10.46 -3.81 -3.34
N TYR A 456 10.41 -4.04 -4.65
CA TYR A 456 9.31 -4.72 -5.31
C TYR A 456 9.80 -6.05 -5.88
N ILE A 457 9.01 -7.10 -5.63
CA ILE A 457 9.33 -8.46 -6.06
C ILE A 457 8.40 -8.96 -7.17
N GLN A 458 7.36 -8.18 -7.43
CA GLN A 458 6.45 -8.25 -8.56
C GLN A 458 6.06 -6.83 -8.91
N ASP A 459 5.69 -6.61 -10.15
CA ASP A 459 5.09 -5.37 -10.61
C ASP A 459 3.92 -5.71 -11.55
N VAL A 460 3.29 -4.68 -12.10
CA VAL A 460 2.24 -4.84 -13.10
C VAL A 460 2.71 -4.30 -14.44
N ILE A 461 2.34 -5.00 -15.51
CA ILE A 461 2.47 -4.53 -16.88
C ILE A 461 1.10 -4.00 -17.30
N PRO A 462 0.92 -2.68 -17.43
CA PRO A 462 -0.36 -2.11 -17.79
C PRO A 462 -0.68 -2.37 -19.27
N LYS A 463 -1.90 -2.84 -19.54
CA LYS A 463 -2.46 -2.89 -20.90
C LYS A 463 -3.04 -1.54 -21.25
N VAL A 464 -2.37 -0.84 -22.16
CA VAL A 464 -2.76 0.48 -22.62
C VAL A 464 -4.04 0.40 -23.45
N ASN A 465 -4.92 1.37 -23.28
CA ASN A 465 -6.09 1.54 -24.12
C ASN A 465 -5.70 2.17 -25.45
N GLU A 466 -5.84 1.44 -26.55
CA GLU A 466 -5.55 1.97 -27.89
C GLU A 466 -6.43 3.16 -28.27
N ASN A 467 -7.63 3.26 -27.69
CA ASN A 467 -8.56 4.37 -27.92
C ASN A 467 -8.33 5.56 -26.97
N TYR A 468 -7.30 5.51 -26.12
CA TYR A 468 -6.95 6.64 -25.27
C TYR A 468 -6.21 7.70 -26.07
N GLU A 469 -6.89 8.81 -26.31
CA GLU A 469 -6.27 10.01 -26.86
C GLU A 469 -5.75 10.86 -25.70
N PRO A 470 -4.41 11.02 -25.55
CA PRO A 470 -3.87 11.91 -24.54
C PRO A 470 -4.29 13.34 -24.85
N GLU A 471 -4.96 14.00 -23.90
CA GLU A 471 -5.39 15.39 -24.10
C GLU A 471 -4.15 16.29 -24.23
N ILE A 472 -3.98 16.89 -25.41
CA ILE A 472 -2.89 17.82 -25.75
C ILE A 472 -3.14 19.21 -25.12
N ASN A 473 -4.36 19.49 -24.65
CA ASN A 473 -4.79 20.81 -24.18
C ASN A 473 -4.80 20.96 -22.65
N TYR A 474 -4.65 22.21 -22.18
CA TYR A 474 -4.50 22.63 -20.79
C TYR A 474 -5.62 22.23 -19.80
N ILE A 475 -6.74 21.65 -20.26
CA ILE A 475 -7.80 21.15 -19.38
C ILE A 475 -7.42 19.75 -18.91
N ARG A 476 -6.70 19.65 -17.79
CA ARG A 476 -6.39 18.35 -17.18
C ARG A 476 -7.66 17.77 -16.55
N LYS A 477 -8.45 16.99 -17.28
CA LYS A 477 -9.58 16.25 -16.69
C LYS A 477 -9.11 15.38 -15.53
N ALA A 478 -9.78 15.51 -14.38
CA ALA A 478 -9.41 14.74 -13.21
C ALA A 478 -9.89 13.28 -13.27
N TYR A 479 -10.97 13.03 -14.01
CA TYR A 479 -11.62 11.73 -14.11
C TYR A 479 -11.99 11.45 -15.56
N TYR A 480 -11.86 10.19 -15.98
CA TYR A 480 -12.18 9.72 -17.31
C TYR A 480 -13.28 8.67 -17.24
N ASN A 481 -14.11 8.62 -18.28
CA ASN A 481 -15.02 7.51 -18.49
C ASN A 481 -14.22 6.19 -18.57
N ILE A 482 -14.78 5.08 -18.11
CA ILE A 482 -14.11 3.76 -18.09
C ILE A 482 -13.62 3.37 -19.49
N SER A 483 -14.42 3.67 -20.52
CA SER A 483 -14.10 3.38 -21.93
C SER A 483 -12.92 4.19 -22.48
N LYS A 484 -12.67 5.36 -21.88
CA LYS A 484 -11.60 6.30 -22.26
C LYS A 484 -10.45 6.34 -21.26
N SER A 485 -10.41 5.42 -20.31
CA SER A 485 -9.32 5.36 -19.34
C SER A 485 -8.01 4.94 -20.04
N PRO A 486 -6.85 5.47 -19.64
CA PRO A 486 -5.55 5.20 -20.27
C PRO A 486 -5.12 3.74 -20.22
N ILE A 487 -5.47 3.06 -19.13
CA ILE A 487 -5.16 1.65 -18.89
C ILE A 487 -6.49 0.90 -18.87
N ILE A 488 -6.57 -0.23 -19.59
CA ILE A 488 -7.78 -1.07 -19.65
C ILE A 488 -7.69 -2.30 -18.76
N ASP A 489 -6.49 -2.82 -18.55
CA ASP A 489 -6.22 -4.03 -17.77
C ASP A 489 -4.74 -4.03 -17.37
N TYR A 490 -4.31 -5.04 -16.63
CA TYR A 490 -2.91 -5.24 -16.27
C TYR A 490 -2.60 -6.74 -16.18
N GLU A 491 -1.35 -7.07 -16.48
CA GLU A 491 -0.75 -8.36 -16.19
C GLU A 491 0.18 -8.24 -15.00
N VAL A 492 0.24 -9.27 -14.16
CA VAL A 492 1.13 -9.31 -13.00
C VAL A 492 2.40 -10.02 -13.41
N THR A 493 3.56 -9.42 -13.17
CA THR A 493 4.85 -10.06 -13.46
C THR A 493 5.08 -11.28 -12.57
N ASP A 494 5.91 -12.21 -13.04
CA ASP A 494 6.37 -13.32 -12.23
C ASP A 494 7.08 -12.84 -10.96
N VAL A 495 6.91 -13.60 -9.88
CA VAL A 495 7.65 -13.34 -8.64
C VAL A 495 9.15 -13.52 -8.92
N VAL A 496 9.92 -12.44 -8.77
CA VAL A 496 11.39 -12.45 -8.99
C VAL A 496 12.07 -13.45 -8.04
N LEU A 497 11.52 -13.58 -6.83
CA LEU A 497 12.00 -14.44 -5.75
C LEU A 497 11.17 -15.72 -5.58
N ARG A 498 11.84 -16.87 -5.74
CA ARG A 498 11.27 -18.19 -5.48
C ARG A 498 11.69 -18.73 -4.10
N SER A 499 11.01 -18.28 -3.05
CA SER A 499 11.29 -18.66 -1.65
C SER A 499 11.29 -20.18 -1.43
N ASP A 500 10.41 -20.89 -2.13
CA ASP A 500 10.27 -22.36 -2.14
C ASP A 500 11.58 -23.07 -2.53
N VAL A 501 12.26 -22.58 -3.57
CA VAL A 501 13.51 -23.17 -4.06
C VAL A 501 14.61 -23.05 -3.00
N TYR A 502 14.69 -21.92 -2.31
CA TYR A 502 15.66 -21.72 -1.23
C TYR A 502 15.35 -22.63 -0.03
N TYR A 503 14.09 -22.72 0.38
CA TYR A 503 13.64 -23.64 1.42
C TYR A 503 14.06 -25.08 1.14
N ILE A 504 13.73 -25.58 -0.06
CA ILE A 504 14.02 -26.95 -0.48
C ILE A 504 15.54 -27.16 -0.54
N SER A 505 16.29 -26.20 -1.08
CA SER A 505 17.75 -26.31 -1.20
C SER A 505 18.42 -26.43 0.16
N TYR A 506 18.06 -25.57 1.12
CA TYR A 506 18.68 -25.56 2.44
C TYR A 506 18.35 -26.82 3.23
N LEU A 507 17.09 -27.28 3.16
CA LEU A 507 16.69 -28.56 3.76
C LEU A 507 17.42 -29.73 3.10
N PHE A 508 17.46 -29.78 1.78
CA PHE A 508 18.12 -30.85 1.04
C PHE A 508 19.60 -30.94 1.37
N PHE A 509 20.35 -29.83 1.29
CA PHE A 509 21.77 -29.81 1.62
C PHE A 509 22.01 -30.08 3.11
N GLY A 510 21.24 -29.48 4.01
CA GLY A 510 21.36 -29.69 5.45
C GLY A 510 21.16 -31.15 5.86
N LEU A 511 20.07 -31.76 5.41
CA LEU A 511 19.79 -33.19 5.66
C LEU A 511 20.82 -34.10 4.99
N SER A 512 21.26 -33.78 3.78
CA SER A 512 22.32 -34.53 3.09
C SER A 512 23.64 -34.48 3.86
N PHE A 513 24.04 -33.31 4.36
CA PHE A 513 25.25 -33.16 5.17
C PHE A 513 25.14 -33.89 6.52
N LEU A 514 23.98 -33.84 7.18
CA LEU A 514 23.71 -34.65 8.38
C LEU A 514 23.87 -36.14 8.09
N LEU A 515 23.26 -36.63 7.02
CA LEU A 515 23.27 -38.04 6.64
C LEU A 515 24.67 -38.52 6.26
N ILE A 516 25.40 -37.77 5.42
CA ILE A 516 26.77 -38.09 5.03
C ILE A 516 27.70 -38.04 6.26
N GLY A 517 27.59 -36.98 7.06
CA GLY A 517 28.35 -36.84 8.31
C GLY A 517 28.10 -38.01 9.26
N HIS A 518 26.86 -38.50 9.34
CA HIS A 518 26.48 -39.63 10.16
C HIS A 518 27.17 -40.93 9.71
N PHE A 519 27.16 -41.21 8.41
CA PHE A 519 27.84 -42.39 7.86
C PHE A 519 29.35 -42.34 8.06
N ILE A 520 29.98 -41.17 7.92
CA ILE A 520 31.42 -40.98 8.18
C ILE A 520 31.71 -41.19 9.66
N HIS A 521 30.90 -40.60 10.55
CA HIS A 521 31.06 -40.73 12.00
C HIS A 521 30.94 -42.19 12.44
N ILE A 522 29.90 -42.91 12.02
CA ILE A 522 29.71 -44.34 12.35
C ILE A 522 30.89 -45.20 11.88
N ARG A 523 31.43 -44.95 10.68
CA ARG A 523 32.55 -45.74 10.17
C ARG A 523 33.84 -45.56 10.97
N LYS A 524 34.04 -44.37 11.56
CA LYS A 524 35.19 -44.08 12.42
C LYS A 524 35.02 -44.56 13.85
N VAL A 525 33.80 -44.53 14.37
CA VAL A 525 33.43 -45.15 15.65
C VAL A 525 33.16 -46.64 15.41
N LYS A 526 34.19 -47.37 14.96
CA LYS A 526 34.22 -48.83 15.09
C LYS A 526 34.97 -49.17 16.40
N PRO A 527 34.48 -50.17 17.16
CA PRO A 527 35.01 -50.53 18.47
C PRO A 527 36.48 -50.91 18.44
#